data_AF-A0A7C7HJ89-F1
#
_entry.id   AF-A0A7C7HJ89-F1
#
_cell.length_a   1.000
_cell.length_b   1.000
_cell.length_c   1.000
_cell.angle_alpha   90.00
_cell.angle_beta   90.00
_cell.angle_gamma   90.00
#
_symmetry.space_group_name_H-M   'P 1'
#
loop_
_entity.id
_entity.type
_entity.pdbx_description
1 polymer ?
#
loop_
_entity_poly.entity_id
_entity_poly.type
_entity_poly.pdbx_seq_one_letter_code
_entity_poly.pdbx_strand_id
1 'polypeptide(L)'
;MEIIRETPVNAVIDAHGALGVVASLKAMELAIEKGKANTIGIVGLHHCGHAGRMGDYPIRAAAEGMIGIVLLNGGGRLMHPFGGSARRLPPNPIAISVPRKNGEPLLLDMTLTVVAGGKVNLKAAREEEMPEGWMIDPSGQPVFDPKALQNKPHSSAIMPLGGFQFGHKGFGLGL
;
A
#
# COMPACT_ATOMS: atom_id res chain seq x y z
N MET A 1 -10.15 19.82 0.74
CA MET A 1 -9.87 18.92 1.88
C MET A 1 -10.53 19.49 3.11
N GLU A 2 -11.25 18.67 3.84
CA GLU A 2 -12.10 19.06 4.97
C GLU A 2 -11.95 18.04 6.09
N ILE A 3 -11.81 18.51 7.33
CA ILE A 3 -11.86 17.64 8.51
C ILE A 3 -13.33 17.42 8.86
N ILE A 4 -13.83 16.20 8.65
CA ILE A 4 -15.24 15.85 8.87
C ILE A 4 -15.49 15.28 10.27
N ARG A 5 -14.42 14.90 10.98
CA ARG A 5 -14.47 14.46 12.38
C ARG A 5 -13.14 14.73 13.05
N GLU A 6 -13.17 15.19 14.30
CA GLU A 6 -11.96 15.51 15.04
C GLU A 6 -12.10 15.27 16.56
N THR A 7 -11.01 14.82 17.16
CA THR A 7 -10.76 14.75 18.59
C THR A 7 -9.30 15.19 18.86
N PRO A 8 -8.87 15.31 20.12
CA PRO A 8 -7.46 15.63 20.42
C PRO A 8 -6.45 14.66 19.79
N VAL A 9 -6.80 13.36 19.69
CA VAL A 9 -5.88 12.30 19.22
C VAL A 9 -6.18 11.77 17.82
N ASN A 10 -7.35 12.07 17.24
CA ASN A 10 -7.69 11.58 15.91
C ASN A 10 -8.47 12.59 15.06
N ALA A 11 -8.40 12.42 13.74
CA ALA A 11 -9.22 13.14 12.77
C ALA A 11 -9.57 12.26 11.56
N VAL A 12 -10.61 12.66 10.83
CA VAL A 12 -10.95 12.09 9.51
C VAL A 12 -11.02 13.23 8.49
N ILE A 13 -10.31 13.08 7.37
CA ILE A 13 -10.22 14.04 6.29
C ILE A 13 -10.93 13.48 5.05
N ASP A 14 -11.91 14.23 4.53
CA ASP A 14 -12.36 14.07 3.14
C ASP A 14 -11.46 14.92 2.23
N ALA A 15 -10.77 14.26 1.30
CA ALA A 15 -9.84 14.95 0.41
C ALA A 15 -10.52 15.63 -0.79
N HIS A 16 -11.80 15.36 -1.06
CA HIS A 16 -12.58 15.94 -2.16
C HIS A 16 -11.90 15.79 -3.54
N GLY A 17 -11.32 14.61 -3.80
CA GLY A 17 -10.61 14.30 -5.05
C GLY A 17 -9.21 14.92 -5.18
N ALA A 18 -8.66 15.52 -4.12
CA ALA A 18 -7.33 16.10 -4.15
C ALA A 18 -6.24 15.07 -4.51
N LEU A 19 -5.11 15.58 -5.03
CA LEU A 19 -3.93 14.78 -5.31
C LEU A 19 -3.51 13.99 -4.05
N GLY A 20 -3.38 12.67 -4.19
CA GLY A 20 -3.12 11.78 -3.06
C GLY A 20 -1.85 12.16 -2.31
N VAL A 21 -0.77 12.51 -3.03
CA VAL A 21 0.49 12.93 -2.41
C VAL A 21 0.32 14.15 -1.49
N VAL A 22 -0.46 15.14 -1.93
CA VAL A 22 -0.74 16.35 -1.15
C VAL A 22 -1.61 16.02 0.05
N ALA A 23 -2.65 15.22 -0.16
CA ALA A 23 -3.60 14.87 0.89
C ALA A 23 -2.97 13.97 1.97
N SER A 24 -2.18 12.97 1.58
CA SER A 24 -1.45 12.09 2.49
C SER A 24 -0.37 12.82 3.28
N LEU A 25 0.31 13.80 2.66
CA LEU A 25 1.26 14.65 3.36
C LEU A 25 0.56 15.43 4.49
N LYS A 26 -0.53 16.14 4.19
CA LYS A 26 -1.28 16.89 5.20
C LYS A 26 -1.86 16.00 6.30
N ALA A 27 -2.33 14.80 5.95
CA ALA A 27 -2.82 13.84 6.92
C ALA A 27 -1.73 13.39 7.89
N MET A 28 -0.52 13.13 7.39
CA MET A 28 0.63 12.77 8.24
C MET A 28 1.08 13.95 9.12
N GLU A 29 1.12 15.17 8.58
CA GLU A 29 1.45 16.37 9.35
C GLU A 29 0.47 16.58 10.53
N LEU A 30 -0.83 16.42 10.29
CA LEU A 30 -1.85 16.49 11.33
C LEU A 30 -1.72 15.34 12.36
N ALA A 31 -1.38 14.13 11.91
CA ALA A 31 -1.13 13.01 12.82
C ALA A 31 0.09 13.29 13.74
N ILE A 32 1.16 13.85 13.18
CA ILE A 32 2.37 14.27 13.92
C ILE A 32 2.02 15.35 14.93
N GLU A 33 1.27 16.38 14.54
CA GLU A 33 0.83 17.46 15.45
C GLU A 33 0.05 16.90 16.64
N LYS A 34 -0.93 16.05 16.38
CA LYS A 34 -1.74 15.40 17.43
C LYS A 34 -0.89 14.49 18.32
N GLY A 35 0.04 13.74 17.73
CA GLY A 35 0.98 12.88 18.45
C GLY A 35 1.86 13.67 19.42
N LYS A 36 2.40 14.81 18.99
CA LYS A 36 3.18 15.71 19.85
C LYS A 36 2.36 16.25 21.02
N ALA A 37 1.09 16.56 20.81
CA ALA A 37 0.22 17.11 21.85
C ALA A 37 -0.33 16.05 22.83
N ASN A 38 -0.51 14.79 22.41
CA ASN A 38 -1.30 13.80 23.16
C ASN A 38 -0.72 12.37 23.23
N THR A 39 0.56 12.14 22.87
CA THR A 39 1.23 10.81 22.74
C THR A 39 0.90 10.04 21.46
N ILE A 40 -0.33 10.13 20.95
CA ILE A 40 -0.74 9.45 19.71
C ILE A 40 -1.58 10.37 18.82
N GLY A 41 -1.36 10.27 17.52
CA GLY A 41 -2.15 10.93 16.49
C GLY A 41 -2.56 9.94 15.40
N ILE A 42 -3.85 9.87 15.09
CA ILE A 42 -4.40 8.97 14.07
C ILE A 42 -5.25 9.78 13.10
N VAL A 43 -4.94 9.73 11.81
CA VAL A 43 -5.70 10.44 10.79
C VAL A 43 -6.21 9.47 9.74
N GLY A 44 -7.54 9.38 9.62
CA GLY A 44 -8.20 8.74 8.49
C GLY A 44 -8.24 9.70 7.30
N LEU A 45 -7.91 9.23 6.11
CA LEU A 45 -7.95 10.00 4.87
C LEU A 45 -8.74 9.22 3.82
N HIS A 46 -9.77 9.83 3.23
CA HIS A 46 -10.53 9.21 2.13
C HIS A 46 -10.80 10.19 0.99
N HIS A 47 -11.28 9.65 -0.14
CA HIS A 47 -11.57 10.39 -1.38
C HIS A 47 -10.37 11.17 -1.94
N CYS A 48 -9.16 10.61 -1.87
CA CYS A 48 -7.97 11.19 -2.49
C CYS A 48 -7.52 10.38 -3.72
N GLY A 49 -6.71 11.01 -4.58
CA GLY A 49 -6.06 10.36 -5.71
C GLY A 49 -4.89 9.44 -5.31
N HIS A 50 -4.08 9.03 -6.29
CA HIS A 50 -2.91 8.18 -6.03
C HIS A 50 -1.89 8.86 -5.11
N ALA A 51 -1.51 8.19 -4.02
CA ALA A 51 -0.66 8.73 -2.97
C ALA A 51 0.83 8.40 -3.13
N GLY A 52 1.28 7.89 -4.28
CA GLY A 52 2.71 7.74 -4.57
C GLY A 52 3.40 6.68 -3.71
N ARG A 53 4.62 6.98 -3.22
CA ARG A 53 5.42 6.08 -2.38
C ARG A 53 4.98 6.19 -0.92
N MET A 54 4.53 5.10 -0.31
CA MET A 54 4.01 5.16 1.06
C MET A 54 5.08 5.48 2.11
N GLY A 55 6.33 5.08 1.87
CA GLY A 55 7.44 5.37 2.77
C GLY A 55 7.76 6.86 2.96
N ASP A 56 7.26 7.76 2.10
CA ASP A 56 7.48 9.21 2.20
C ASP A 56 6.79 9.86 3.40
N TYR A 57 5.77 9.21 3.93
CA TYR A 57 4.94 9.76 4.99
C TYR A 57 5.44 9.36 6.39
N PRO A 58 5.57 8.06 6.76
CA PRO A 58 5.91 7.68 8.14
C PRO A 58 7.32 8.12 8.54
N ILE A 59 8.25 8.30 7.60
CA ILE A 59 9.60 8.81 7.88
C ILE A 59 9.57 10.22 8.48
N ARG A 60 8.53 11.02 8.21
CA ARG A 60 8.36 12.37 8.78
C ARG A 60 8.01 12.31 10.26
N ALA A 61 7.21 11.33 10.67
CA ALA A 61 6.95 11.09 12.09
C ALA A 61 8.23 10.62 12.81
N ALA A 62 9.02 9.76 12.15
CA ALA A 62 10.31 9.31 12.70
C ALA A 62 11.35 10.44 12.82
N ALA A 63 11.36 11.40 11.89
CA ALA A 63 12.19 12.61 12.01
C ALA A 63 11.83 13.45 13.25
N GLU A 64 10.60 13.31 13.75
CA GLU A 64 10.08 13.98 14.95
C GLU A 64 10.17 13.10 16.21
N GLY A 65 10.94 12.01 16.16
CA GLY A 65 11.12 11.09 17.30
C GLY A 65 9.93 10.17 17.56
N MET A 66 9.00 10.01 16.61
CA MET A 66 7.79 9.19 16.74
C MET A 66 7.80 7.98 15.80
N ILE A 67 7.11 6.91 16.18
CA ILE A 67 6.84 5.82 15.24
C ILE A 67 5.77 6.28 14.24
N GLY A 68 6.07 6.21 12.94
CA GLY A 68 5.12 6.49 11.87
C GLY A 68 4.57 5.21 11.27
N ILE A 69 3.25 5.12 11.09
CA ILE A 69 2.59 3.98 10.44
C ILE A 69 1.62 4.53 9.39
N VAL A 70 1.66 3.95 8.19
CA VAL A 70 0.71 4.21 7.11
C VAL A 70 0.16 2.89 6.60
N LEU A 71 -1.17 2.82 6.56
CA LEU A 71 -1.95 1.75 5.96
C LEU A 71 -2.75 2.36 4.82
N LEU A 72 -2.58 1.86 3.60
CA LEU A 72 -3.33 2.34 2.44
C LEU A 72 -4.24 1.24 1.91
N ASN A 73 -5.52 1.57 1.71
CA ASN A 73 -6.46 0.75 0.96
C ASN A 73 -6.76 1.40 -0.40
N GLY A 74 -5.95 1.14 -1.42
CA GLY A 74 -6.09 1.88 -2.68
C GLY A 74 -5.32 1.32 -3.86
N GLY A 75 -5.70 1.81 -5.04
CA GLY A 75 -5.17 1.37 -6.32
C GLY A 75 -6.11 0.42 -7.08
N GLY A 76 -5.64 -0.05 -8.23
CA GLY A 76 -6.39 -1.02 -9.03
C GLY A 76 -6.52 -2.36 -8.31
N ARG A 77 -7.64 -3.08 -8.55
CA ARG A 77 -7.79 -4.47 -8.10
C ARG A 77 -6.88 -5.35 -8.93
N LEU A 78 -5.77 -5.79 -8.32
CA LEU A 78 -4.72 -6.56 -8.97
C LEU A 78 -4.49 -7.90 -8.26
N MET A 79 -4.86 -7.99 -6.99
CA MET A 79 -4.57 -9.14 -6.13
C MET A 79 -5.78 -10.07 -6.00
N HIS A 80 -5.54 -11.37 -6.02
CA HIS A 80 -6.55 -12.37 -5.66
C HIS A 80 -6.56 -12.62 -4.14
N PRO A 81 -7.72 -12.90 -3.52
CA PRO A 81 -7.75 -13.46 -2.17
C PRO A 81 -7.04 -14.81 -2.16
N PHE A 82 -6.29 -15.13 -1.10
CA PHE A 82 -5.65 -16.44 -1.00
C PHE A 82 -6.72 -17.55 -1.05
N GLY A 83 -6.53 -18.55 -1.91
CA GLY A 83 -7.52 -19.60 -2.20
C GLY A 83 -8.53 -19.26 -3.31
N GLY A 84 -8.54 -18.03 -3.83
CA GLY A 84 -9.27 -17.65 -5.04
C GLY A 84 -8.34 -17.29 -6.19
N SER A 85 -8.89 -17.01 -7.38
CA SER A 85 -8.12 -16.65 -8.58
C SER A 85 -8.55 -15.33 -9.24
N ALA A 86 -9.71 -14.78 -8.84
CA ALA A 86 -10.20 -13.50 -9.36
C ALA A 86 -9.58 -12.30 -8.63
N ARG A 87 -9.23 -11.24 -9.37
CA ARG A 87 -8.81 -9.95 -8.80
C ARG A 87 -9.93 -9.37 -7.92
N ARG A 88 -9.68 -9.23 -6.62
CA ARG A 88 -10.65 -8.62 -5.67
C ARG A 88 -10.03 -7.50 -4.86
N LEU A 89 -8.74 -7.59 -4.55
CA LEU A 89 -8.09 -6.68 -3.63
C LEU A 89 -7.11 -5.74 -4.35
N PRO A 90 -6.94 -4.50 -3.86
CA PRO A 90 -5.81 -3.67 -4.22
C PRO A 90 -4.51 -4.20 -3.59
N PRO A 91 -3.33 -3.67 -3.95
CA PRO A 91 -2.05 -4.10 -3.38
C PRO A 91 -1.81 -3.65 -1.93
N ASN A 92 -2.69 -2.79 -1.41
CA ASN A 92 -2.81 -2.35 -0.01
C ASN A 92 -1.49 -2.23 0.76
N PRO A 93 -0.56 -1.34 0.36
CA PRO A 93 0.74 -1.27 0.98
C PRO A 93 0.70 -0.84 2.46
N ILE A 94 1.70 -1.31 3.20
CA ILE A 94 2.00 -0.91 4.57
C ILE A 94 3.37 -0.26 4.58
N ALA A 95 3.46 0.91 5.21
CA ALA A 95 4.74 1.55 5.49
C ALA A 95 4.85 1.88 6.98
N ILE A 96 5.98 1.54 7.58
CA ILE A 96 6.28 1.76 9.00
C ILE A 96 7.67 2.36 9.12
N SER A 97 7.81 3.44 9.87
CA SER A 97 9.10 4.02 10.20
C SER A 97 9.30 4.16 11.71
N VAL A 98 10.49 3.79 12.18
CA VAL A 98 10.85 3.81 13.60
C VAL A 98 12.12 4.64 13.77
N PRO A 99 12.13 5.65 14.64
CA PRO A 99 13.29 6.48 14.89
C PRO A 99 14.42 5.69 15.56
N ARG A 100 15.66 6.11 15.32
CA ARG A 100 16.85 5.58 15.99
C ARG A 100 17.58 6.70 16.73
N LYS A 101 18.16 6.38 17.89
CA LYS A 101 18.92 7.36 18.70
C LYS A 101 20.07 7.99 17.91
N ASN A 102 20.79 7.19 17.12
CA ASN A 102 21.94 7.62 16.33
C ASN A 102 21.83 7.07 14.90
N GLY A 103 21.26 7.86 13.99
CA GLY A 103 21.22 7.55 12.55
C GLY A 103 19.80 7.60 11.96
N GLU A 104 19.73 7.35 10.64
CA GLU A 104 18.48 7.43 9.88
C GLU A 104 17.38 6.53 10.44
N PRO A 105 16.10 6.89 10.34
CA PRO A 105 15.01 5.99 10.72
C PRO A 105 15.09 4.62 10.03
N LEU A 106 14.62 3.58 10.73
CA LEU A 106 14.28 2.32 10.04
C LEU A 106 12.99 2.55 9.26
N LEU A 107 12.93 2.03 8.03
CA LEU A 107 11.75 2.14 7.17
C LEU A 107 11.43 0.80 6.52
N LEU A 108 10.22 0.31 6.78
CA LEU A 108 9.56 -0.71 5.98
C LEU A 108 8.59 0.01 5.03
N ASP A 109 8.65 -0.27 3.74
CA ASP A 109 7.68 0.18 2.74
C ASP A 109 7.46 -0.97 1.76
N MET A 110 6.29 -1.63 1.85
CA MET A 110 6.01 -2.82 1.08
C MET A 110 4.55 -2.90 0.64
N THR A 111 4.34 -3.45 -0.55
CA THR A 111 3.01 -3.89 -0.97
C THR A 111 2.68 -5.24 -0.34
N LEU A 112 1.38 -5.53 -0.17
CA LEU A 112 0.90 -6.81 0.33
C LEU A 112 0.62 -7.83 -0.77
N THR A 113 0.98 -7.52 -2.01
CA THR A 113 1.23 -8.51 -3.07
C THR A 113 2.68 -9.00 -3.01
N VAL A 114 2.96 -10.14 -3.64
CA VAL A 114 4.33 -10.65 -3.77
C VAL A 114 5.21 -9.73 -4.62
N VAL A 115 4.60 -8.92 -5.49
CA VAL A 115 5.28 -7.97 -6.37
C VAL A 115 4.39 -6.76 -6.65
N ALA A 116 4.97 -5.57 -6.74
CA ALA A 116 4.24 -4.36 -7.13
C ALA A 116 3.81 -4.42 -8.61
N GLY A 117 2.59 -3.97 -8.92
CA GLY A 117 2.09 -3.93 -10.30
C GLY A 117 2.99 -3.13 -11.27
N GLY A 118 3.67 -2.08 -10.78
CA GLY A 118 4.66 -1.34 -11.57
C GLY A 118 5.85 -2.19 -12.02
N LYS A 119 6.25 -3.21 -11.26
CA LYS A 119 7.32 -4.15 -11.66
C LYS A 119 6.84 -5.12 -12.74
N VAL A 120 5.57 -5.54 -12.70
CA VAL A 120 4.95 -6.32 -13.79
C VAL A 120 4.91 -5.48 -15.07
N ASN A 121 4.48 -4.22 -14.98
CA ASN A 121 4.49 -3.31 -16.13
C ASN A 121 5.89 -3.08 -16.69
N LEU A 122 6.91 -3.01 -15.83
CA LEU A 122 8.31 -2.90 -16.25
C LEU A 122 8.77 -4.14 -17.03
N LYS A 123 8.40 -5.34 -16.57
CA LYS A 123 8.67 -6.60 -17.30
C LYS A 123 7.99 -6.61 -18.67
N ALA A 124 6.74 -6.18 -18.75
CA ALA A 124 6.02 -6.05 -20.03
C ALA A 124 6.70 -5.08 -20.99
N ALA A 125 7.15 -3.92 -20.49
CA ALA A 125 7.82 -2.90 -21.30
C ALA A 125 9.21 -3.37 -21.80
N ARG A 126 9.85 -4.28 -21.08
CA ARG A 126 11.15 -4.87 -21.44
C ARG A 126 11.03 -6.17 -22.23
N GLU A 127 9.80 -6.64 -22.46
CA GLU A 127 9.53 -7.94 -23.10
C GLU A 127 10.20 -9.12 -22.38
N GLU A 128 10.30 -9.02 -21.04
CA GLU A 128 10.89 -10.04 -20.19
C GLU A 128 9.79 -10.84 -19.49
N GLU A 129 9.99 -12.15 -19.36
CA GLU A 129 9.11 -13.00 -18.56
C GLU A 129 9.18 -12.64 -17.06
N MET A 130 8.06 -12.89 -16.38
CA MET A 130 7.96 -12.83 -14.92
C MET A 130 8.46 -14.13 -14.30
N PRO A 131 9.07 -14.08 -13.11
CA PRO A 131 9.31 -15.27 -12.31
C PRO A 131 8.00 -16.01 -11.95
N GLU A 132 8.11 -17.31 -11.73
CA GLU A 132 7.02 -18.10 -11.14
C GLU A 132 6.57 -17.50 -9.79
N GLY A 133 5.28 -17.62 -9.49
CA GLY A 133 4.71 -17.19 -8.21
C GLY A 133 4.39 -15.70 -8.13
N TRP A 134 4.62 -14.92 -9.18
CA TRP A 134 4.14 -13.54 -9.26
C TRP A 134 2.65 -13.47 -9.56
N MET A 135 2.19 -14.25 -10.52
CA MET A 135 0.83 -14.21 -11.03
C MET A 135 0.29 -15.61 -11.30
N ILE A 136 -1.03 -15.74 -11.18
CA ILE A 136 -1.79 -16.94 -11.52
C ILE A 136 -2.94 -16.61 -12.47
N ASP A 137 -3.42 -17.59 -13.22
CA ASP A 137 -4.61 -17.52 -14.06
C ASP A 137 -5.88 -17.95 -13.29
N PRO A 138 -7.09 -17.94 -13.91
CA PRO A 138 -8.33 -18.36 -13.25
C PRO A 138 -8.34 -19.82 -12.75
N SER A 139 -7.50 -20.68 -13.34
CA SER A 139 -7.31 -22.08 -12.94
C SER A 139 -6.25 -22.26 -11.86
N GLY A 140 -5.61 -21.18 -11.41
CA GLY A 140 -4.56 -21.19 -10.40
C GLY A 140 -3.18 -21.54 -10.92
N GLN A 141 -3.01 -21.66 -12.24
CA GLN A 141 -1.71 -21.99 -12.84
C GLN A 141 -0.82 -20.74 -12.93
N PRO A 142 0.52 -20.88 -12.76
CA PRO A 142 1.44 -19.76 -12.90
C PRO A 142 1.35 -19.07 -14.27
N VAL A 143 1.47 -17.74 -14.26
CA VAL A 143 1.51 -16.90 -15.47
C VAL A 143 2.87 -16.22 -15.56
N PHE A 144 3.55 -16.41 -16.70
CA PHE A 144 4.89 -15.86 -16.95
C PHE A 144 4.85 -14.60 -17.84
N ASP A 145 3.85 -14.46 -18.72
CA ASP A 145 3.72 -13.27 -19.58
C ASP A 145 3.19 -12.06 -18.78
N PRO A 146 3.99 -11.00 -18.57
CA PRO A 146 3.55 -9.80 -17.85
C PRO A 146 2.43 -9.04 -18.57
N LYS A 147 2.29 -9.19 -19.90
CA LYS A 147 1.23 -8.53 -20.67
C LYS A 147 -0.15 -9.07 -20.30
N ALA A 148 -0.22 -10.26 -19.68
CA ALA A 148 -1.46 -10.83 -19.14
C ALA A 148 -2.12 -9.95 -18.07
N LEU A 149 -1.36 -9.10 -17.35
CA LEU A 149 -1.93 -8.18 -16.37
C LEU A 149 -2.81 -7.10 -17.03
N GLN A 150 -2.39 -6.63 -18.21
CA GLN A 150 -2.98 -5.50 -18.95
C GLN A 150 -4.04 -5.95 -19.95
N ASN A 151 -3.74 -6.98 -20.75
CA ASN A 151 -4.53 -7.35 -21.93
C ASN A 151 -5.85 -8.06 -21.58
N LYS A 152 -5.91 -8.68 -20.40
CA LYS A 152 -7.05 -9.49 -19.97
C LYS A 152 -7.25 -9.33 -18.46
N PRO A 153 -7.96 -8.28 -18.00
CA PRO A 153 -8.12 -7.96 -16.58
C PRO A 153 -8.71 -9.09 -15.73
N HIS A 154 -9.30 -10.11 -16.36
CA HIS A 154 -9.91 -11.27 -15.71
C HIS A 154 -9.14 -12.58 -15.93
N SER A 155 -8.03 -12.60 -16.68
CA SER A 155 -7.30 -13.85 -16.97
C SER A 155 -6.05 -14.04 -16.12
N SER A 156 -5.76 -13.14 -15.20
CA SER A 156 -4.59 -13.25 -14.34
C SER A 156 -4.76 -12.42 -13.08
N ALA A 157 -4.10 -12.76 -11.99
CA ALA A 157 -4.06 -11.95 -10.77
C ALA A 157 -2.68 -12.06 -10.11
N ILE A 158 -2.22 -10.98 -9.48
CA ILE A 158 -0.99 -10.98 -8.70
C ILE A 158 -1.25 -11.73 -7.39
N MET A 159 -0.30 -12.56 -6.99
CA MET A 159 -0.39 -13.30 -5.75
C MET A 159 -0.22 -12.39 -4.52
N PRO A 160 -0.90 -12.69 -3.40
CA PRO A 160 -0.60 -12.08 -2.11
C PRO A 160 0.85 -12.31 -1.69
N LEU A 161 1.36 -11.44 -0.83
CA LEU A 161 2.64 -11.61 -0.17
C LEU A 161 2.70 -12.98 0.52
N GLY A 162 3.74 -13.76 0.22
CA GLY A 162 3.87 -15.15 0.65
C GLY A 162 3.53 -16.19 -0.43
N GLY A 163 3.01 -15.76 -1.59
CA GLY A 163 2.83 -16.60 -2.78
C GLY A 163 1.98 -17.84 -2.53
N PHE A 164 2.33 -18.96 -3.18
CA PHE A 164 1.58 -20.22 -3.07
C PHE A 164 1.55 -20.80 -1.65
N GLN A 165 2.66 -20.72 -0.92
CA GLN A 165 2.80 -21.41 0.37
C GLN A 165 2.26 -20.58 1.55
N PHE A 166 2.52 -19.28 1.55
CA PHE A 166 2.26 -18.40 2.69
C PHE A 166 1.38 -17.20 2.35
N GLY A 167 0.74 -17.20 1.18
CA GLY A 167 -0.09 -16.10 0.69
C GLY A 167 -1.24 -15.70 1.61
N HIS A 168 -1.71 -16.60 2.47
CA HIS A 168 -2.71 -16.28 3.50
C HIS A 168 -2.24 -15.18 4.47
N LYS A 169 -0.92 -15.04 4.71
CA LYS A 169 -0.37 -13.96 5.56
C LYS A 169 -0.49 -12.60 4.88
N GLY A 170 -0.03 -12.49 3.64
CA GLY A 170 -0.16 -11.27 2.85
C GLY A 170 -1.62 -10.89 2.59
N PHE A 171 -2.45 -11.89 2.29
CA PHE A 171 -3.89 -11.71 2.13
C PHE A 171 -4.53 -11.20 3.42
N GLY A 172 -4.24 -11.81 4.58
CA GLY A 172 -4.79 -11.40 5.86
C GLY A 172 -4.38 -9.98 6.27
N LEU A 173 -3.15 -9.57 5.96
CA LEU A 173 -2.71 -8.18 6.16
C LEU A 173 -3.40 -7.20 5.20
N GLY A 174 -3.83 -7.68 4.03
CA GLY A 174 -4.36 -6.86 2.94
C GLY A 174 -5.88 -6.77 2.88
N LEU A 175 -6.60 -7.31 3.86
CA LEU A 175 -8.03 -7.11 4.07
C LEU A 175 -8.29 -5.73 4.70
#